data_AF-A0A4Y1Q2A9-F1
#
_entry.id   AF-A0A4Y1Q2A9-F1
#
_cell.length_a   1.000
_cell.length_b   1.000
_cell.length_c   1.000
_cell.angle_alpha   90.00
_cell.angle_beta   90.00
_cell.angle_gamma   90.00
#
_symmetry.space_group_name_H-M   'P 1'
#
loop_
_entity.id
_entity.type
_entity.pdbx_description
1 polymer ?
#
loop_
_entity_poly.entity_id
_entity_poly.type
_entity_poly.pdbx_seq_one_letter_code
_entity_poly.pdbx_strand_id
1 'polypeptide(L)' 'LRTNYTNQKYFLMTSSYQMAVLLQYNNHDTLSLEELVTATAISKEILVQVLSLLVKAKVLINDESDQYDLNP' A
#
# COMPACT_ATOMS: atom_id res chain seq x y z
N LEU A 1 -5.10 -11.31 -1.17
CA LEU A 1 -6.08 -10.25 -1.49
C LEU A 1 -6.63 -10.46 -2.90
N ARG A 2 -7.91 -10.14 -3.17
CA ARG A 2 -8.45 -10.02 -4.54
C ARG A 2 -8.58 -8.53 -4.85
N THR A 3 -7.77 -8.01 -5.77
CA THR A 3 -7.98 -6.67 -6.32
C THR A 3 -8.97 -6.79 -7.49
N ASN A 4 -10.12 -6.13 -7.38
CA ASN A 4 -11.12 -6.02 -8.46
C ASN A 4 -11.01 -4.67 -9.19
N TYR A 5 -10.01 -3.85 -8.83
CA TYR A 5 -9.82 -2.49 -9.37
C TYR A 5 -9.16 -2.50 -10.76
N THR A 6 -8.37 -3.52 -11.06
CA THR A 6 -7.75 -3.74 -12.38
C THR A 6 -8.59 -4.70 -13.21
N ASN A 7 -8.64 -4.50 -14.53
CA ASN A 7 -9.38 -5.35 -15.49
C ASN A 7 -8.95 -6.85 -15.45
N GLN A 8 -7.83 -7.16 -14.79
CA GLN A 8 -7.36 -8.50 -14.46
C GLN A 8 -7.49 -8.80 -12.96
N LYS A 9 -8.05 -9.99 -12.64
CA LYS A 9 -8.10 -10.52 -11.28
C LYS A 9 -6.69 -10.89 -10.81
N TYR A 10 -6.05 -10.04 -10.02
CA TYR A 10 -4.80 -10.40 -9.37
C TYR A 10 -5.04 -11.07 -8.02
N PHE A 11 -4.44 -12.25 -7.86
CA PHE A 11 -4.26 -12.88 -6.56
C PHE A 11 -2.92 -12.44 -5.99
N LEU A 12 -2.95 -11.41 -5.16
CA LEU A 12 -1.79 -10.94 -4.43
C LEU A 12 -1.62 -11.83 -3.20
N MET A 13 -0.64 -12.74 -3.24
CA MET A 13 -0.11 -13.42 -2.05
C MET A 13 0.80 -12.43 -1.32
N THR A 14 0.21 -11.70 -0.38
CA THR A 14 0.90 -10.69 0.42
C THR A 14 0.92 -11.11 1.87
N SER A 15 1.97 -10.74 2.60
CA SER A 15 2.03 -10.91 4.05
C SER A 15 1.00 -10.01 4.76
N SER A 16 0.68 -10.32 6.02
CA SER A 16 -0.32 -9.59 6.82
C SER A 16 -0.07 -8.07 6.88
N TYR A 17 1.21 -7.65 6.93
CA TYR A 17 1.59 -6.24 6.91
C TYR A 17 1.32 -5.54 5.57
N GLN A 18 1.64 -6.20 4.46
CA GLN A 18 1.33 -5.69 3.11
C GLN A 18 -0.19 -5.60 2.92
N MET A 19 -0.94 -6.57 3.45
CA MET A 19 -2.40 -6.57 3.42
C MET A 19 -2.99 -5.43 4.25
N ALA A 20 -2.45 -5.14 5.45
CA ALA A 20 -2.88 -4.02 6.27
C ALA A 20 -2.72 -2.67 5.53
N VAL A 21 -1.59 -2.48 4.85
CA VAL A 21 -1.35 -1.29 4.02
C VAL A 21 -2.34 -1.21 2.86
N LEU A 22 -2.50 -2.30 2.09
CA LEU A 22 -3.42 -2.33 0.95
C LEU A 22 -4.90 -2.14 1.35
N LEU A 23 -5.30 -2.60 2.54
CA LEU A 23 -6.66 -2.42 3.03
C LEU A 23 -6.99 -0.96 3.32
N GLN A 24 -6.01 -0.14 3.72
CA GLN A 24 -6.24 1.29 3.95
C GLN A 24 -6.60 2.03 2.66
N TYR A 25 -6.09 1.56 1.52
CA TYR A 25 -6.41 2.11 0.21
C TYR A 25 -7.82 1.76 -0.31
N ASN A 26 -8.57 0.88 0.38
CA ASN A 26 -9.97 0.65 0.01
C ASN A 26 -10.87 1.85 0.34
N ASN A 27 -10.42 2.73 1.24
CA ASN A 27 -11.21 3.85 1.74
C ASN A 27 -10.54 5.22 1.53
N HIS A 28 -9.27 5.22 1.11
CA HIS A 28 -8.46 6.43 0.85
C HIS A 28 -7.63 6.19 -0.43
N ASP A 29 -7.70 7.07 -1.42
CA ASP A 29 -6.91 6.94 -2.65
C ASP A 29 -5.42 7.25 -2.43
N THR A 30 -5.14 8.23 -1.56
CA THR A 30 -3.79 8.73 -1.27
C THR A 30 -3.54 8.70 0.23
N LEU A 31 -2.42 8.12 0.66
CA LEU A 31 -2.04 8.06 2.07
C LEU A 31 -0.58 8.46 2.26
N SER A 32 -0.33 9.28 3.27
CA SER A 32 1.03 9.64 3.68
C SER A 32 1.65 8.58 4.58
N LEU A 33 2.98 8.53 4.63
CA LEU A 33 3.72 7.58 5.47
C LEU A 33 3.29 7.67 6.96
N GLU A 34 3.06 8.88 7.46
CA GLU A 34 2.61 9.12 8.84
C GLU A 34 1.18 8.64 9.11
N GLU A 35 0.29 8.79 8.13
CA GLU A 35 -1.09 8.30 8.22
C GLU A 35 -1.12 6.77 8.17
N LEU A 36 -0.28 6.15 7.35
CA LEU A 36 -0.13 4.69 7.31
C LEU A 36 0.41 4.15 8.64
N VAL A 37 1.39 4.80 9.26
CA VAL A 37 1.90 4.41 10.59
C VAL A 37 0.78 4.53 11.64
N THR A 38 0.04 5.64 11.63
CA THR A 38 -1.06 5.87 12.57
C THR A 38 -2.20 4.86 12.38
N ALA A 39 -2.58 4.59 11.14
CA ALA A 39 -3.71 3.73 10.82
C ALA A 39 -3.41 2.24 11.03
N THR A 40 -2.18 1.80 10.76
CA THR A 40 -1.80 0.40 10.88
C THR A 40 -1.15 0.05 12.22
N ALA A 41 -0.70 1.06 12.98
CA ALA A 41 0.11 0.91 14.20
C ALA A 41 1.38 0.04 14.00
N ILE A 42 1.87 -0.06 12.76
CA ILE A 42 3.08 -0.80 12.40
C ILE A 42 4.30 0.12 12.56
N SER A 43 5.41 -0.42 13.05
CA SER A 43 6.69 0.31 13.12
C SER A 43 7.09 0.88 11.75
N LYS A 44 7.48 2.15 11.72
CA LYS A 44 7.86 2.88 10.50
C LYS A 44 8.92 2.13 9.67
N GLU A 45 9.87 1.45 10.32
CA GLU A 45 10.91 0.66 9.66
C GLU A 45 10.34 -0.51 8.83
N ILE A 46 9.36 -1.25 9.37
CA ILE A 46 8.70 -2.35 8.68
C ILE A 46 7.83 -1.81 7.55
N LEU A 47 7.14 -0.69 7.82
CA LEU A 47 6.27 -0.04 6.84
C LEU A 47 7.07 0.45 5.62
N VAL A 48 8.24 1.05 5.82
CA VAL A 48 9.13 1.48 4.73
C VAL A 48 9.61 0.29 3.88
N GLN A 49 9.92 -0.84 4.50
CA GLN A 49 10.26 -2.08 3.77
C GLN A 49 9.08 -2.58 2.92
N VAL A 50 7.88 -2.56 3.49
CA VAL A 50 6.64 -2.97 2.82
C VAL A 50 6.30 -2.04 1.65
N LEU A 51 6.36 -0.73 1.87
CA LEU A 51 6.14 0.31 0.85
C LEU A 51 7.14 0.19 -0.30
N SER A 52 8.42 0.00 0.01
CA SER A 52 9.46 -0.23 -1.01
C SER A 52 9.16 -1.46 -1.88
N LEU A 53 8.60 -2.52 -1.29
CA LEU A 53 8.19 -3.71 -2.03
C LEU A 53 6.98 -3.44 -2.93
N LEU A 54 5.99 -2.70 -2.42
CA LEU A 54 4.76 -2.34 -3.13
C LEU A 54 5.04 -1.38 -4.31
N VAL A 55 5.97 -0.43 -4.13
CA VAL A 55 6.45 0.45 -5.21
C VAL A 55 7.22 -0.34 -6.26
N LYS A 56 8.11 -1.26 -5.86
CA LYS A 56 8.79 -2.17 -6.80
C LYS A 56 7.82 -3.06 -7.58
N ALA A 57 6.73 -3.49 -6.94
CA ALA A 57 5.69 -4.27 -7.57
C ALA A 57 4.77 -3.44 -8.49
N LYS A 58 4.99 -2.13 -8.59
CA LYS A 58 4.14 -1.17 -9.31
C LYS A 58 2.68 -1.17 -8.83
N VAL A 59 2.48 -1.50 -7.55
CA VAL A 59 1.15 -1.48 -6.90
C VAL A 59 0.89 -0.12 -6.26
N LEU A 60 1.93 0.50 -5.69
CA LEU A 60 1.88 1.86 -5.18
C LEU A 60 2.79 2.75 -6.01
N ILE A 61 2.35 3.98 -6.24
CA ILE A 61 3.16 5.07 -6.82
C ILE A 61 3.53 5.98 -5.66
N ASN A 62 4.82 6.30 -5.53
CA ASN A 62 5.27 7.33 -4.62
C ASN A 62 5.37 8.62 -5.43
N ASP A 63 4.48 9.57 -5.15
CA ASP A 63 4.59 10.92 -5.70
C ASP A 63 5.68 11.69 -4.94
N GLU A 64 6.25 12.74 -5.54
CA GLU A 64 7.39 13.52 -5.00
C GLU A 64 7.11 14.15 -3.61
N SER A 65 5.88 14.03 -3.11
CA SER A 65 5.36 14.61 -1.88
C SER A 65 5.24 13.63 -0.69
N ASP A 66 6.02 12.53 -0.65
CA ASP A 66 5.90 11.47 0.38
C ASP A 66 4.50 10.83 0.47
N GLN A 67 3.70 11.02 -0.58
CA GLN A 67 2.37 10.48 -0.73
C GLN A 67 2.44 9.20 -1.54
N TYR A 68 1.72 8.19 -1.07
CA TYR A 68 1.60 6.91 -1.74
C TYR A 68 0.19 6.82 -2.31
N ASP A 69 0.10 6.62 -3.62
CA ASP A 69 -1.14 6.41 -4.36
C ASP A 69 -1.21 4.97 -4.86
N LEU A 70 -2.42 4.43 -4.95
CA LEU A 70 -2.64 3.13 -5.56
C LEU A 70 -2.55 3.23 -7.09
N ASN A 71 -1.71 2.41 -7.73
CA ASN A 71 -1.59 2.39 -9.19
C ASN A 71 -2.79 1.64 -9.81
N PRO A 72 -3.65 2.29 -10.64
CA PRO A 72 -4.79 1.65 -11.30
C PRO A 72 -4.41 0.72 -12.47
#